data_AF-A0A1H8BZS6-F1
#
_entry.id   AF-A0A1H8BZS6-F1
#
_cell.length_a   1.000
_cell.length_b   1.000
_cell.length_c   1.000
_cell.angle_alpha   90.00
_cell.angle_beta   90.00
_cell.angle_gamma   90.00
#
_symmetry.space_group_name_H-M   'P 1'
#
loop_
_entity.id
_entity.type
_entity.pdbx_description
1 polymer ?
#
loop_
_entity_poly.entity_id
_entity_poly.type
_entity_poly.pdbx_seq_one_letter_code
_entity_poly.pdbx_strand_id
1 'polypeptide(L)'
;MRGPVMGSKSQKRAIKSYRSRLRTRGMARFEVLGLDGDRDLIRSVARRLAEDGPEASRLRAAVSQTMSGEPPRKGGILRALRRSPLVGAELAPVRQFEPGRKIEL
;
A
#
# COMPACT_ATOMS: atom_id res chain seq x y z
N MET A 1 -19.26 -2.58 35.23
CA MET A 1 -17.93 -2.83 34.64
C MET A 1 -17.62 -4.33 34.71
N ARG A 2 -17.63 -5.06 33.58
CA ARG A 2 -17.15 -6.46 33.53
C ARG A 2 -15.66 -6.43 33.18
N GLY A 3 -14.80 -6.74 34.14
CA GLY A 3 -13.36 -6.93 33.90
C GLY A 3 -13.10 -8.11 32.95
N PRO A 4 -11.94 -8.15 32.27
CA PRO A 4 -11.65 -9.20 31.31
C PRO A 4 -11.55 -10.54 32.06
N VAL A 5 -12.32 -11.53 31.63
CA VAL A 5 -12.24 -12.90 32.17
C VAL A 5 -10.84 -13.42 31.84
N MET A 6 -9.95 -13.43 32.84
CA MET A 6 -8.62 -14.02 32.70
C MET A 6 -8.80 -15.51 32.48
N GLY A 7 -8.57 -15.95 31.24
CA GLY A 7 -8.64 -17.37 30.90
C GLY A 7 -7.70 -18.21 31.77
N SER A 8 -8.12 -19.45 32.04
CA SER A 8 -7.37 -20.41 32.86
C SER A 8 -5.93 -20.61 32.31
N LYS A 9 -5.02 -21.14 33.14
CA LYS A 9 -3.64 -21.45 32.71
C LYS A 9 -3.61 -22.33 31.45
N SER A 10 -4.55 -23.27 31.32
CA SER A 10 -4.71 -24.11 30.12
C SER A 10 -5.18 -23.31 28.90
N GLN A 11 -6.14 -22.40 29.04
CA GLN A 11 -6.58 -21.51 27.94
C GLN A 11 -5.45 -20.58 27.45
N LYS A 12 -4.68 -19.99 28.37
CA LYS A 12 -3.53 -19.15 28.02
C LYS A 12 -2.48 -19.93 27.22
N ARG A 13 -2.18 -21.18 27.63
CA ARG A 13 -1.28 -22.08 26.88
C ARG A 13 -1.82 -22.46 25.51
N ALA A 14 -3.12 -22.76 25.41
CA ALA A 14 -3.76 -23.09 24.13
C ALA A 14 -3.67 -21.91 23.13
N ILE A 15 -3.95 -20.69 23.59
CA ILE A 15 -3.82 -19.47 22.78
C ILE A 15 -2.35 -19.26 22.34
N LYS A 16 -1.38 -19.43 23.25
CA LYS A 16 0.05 -19.28 22.92
C LYS A 16 0.49 -20.29 21.86
N SER A 17 0.13 -21.56 22.02
CA SER A 17 0.45 -22.62 21.06
C SER A 17 -0.20 -22.39 19.69
N TYR A 18 -1.47 -21.98 19.67
CA TYR A 18 -2.16 -21.60 18.44
C TYR A 18 -1.45 -20.44 17.71
N ARG A 19 -1.07 -19.38 18.43
CA ARG A 19 -0.33 -18.26 17.86
C ARG A 19 1.04 -18.67 17.33
N SER A 20 1.75 -19.55 18.03
CA SER A 20 3.03 -20.08 17.56
C SER A 20 2.88 -20.78 16.23
N ARG A 21 1.86 -21.63 16.09
CA ARG A 21 1.56 -22.36 14.84
C ARG A 21 1.21 -21.42 13.68
N LEU A 22 0.46 -20.36 13.95
CA LEU A 22 0.16 -19.34 12.93
C LEU A 22 1.44 -18.63 12.45
N ARG A 23 2.35 -18.28 13.36
CA ARG A 23 3.63 -17.66 13.01
C ARG A 23 4.52 -18.58 12.17
N THR A 24 4.59 -19.87 12.51
CA THR A 24 5.32 -20.87 11.70
C THR A 24 4.79 -20.95 10.27
N ARG A 25 3.52 -20.62 10.04
CA ARG A 25 2.88 -20.54 8.71
C ARG A 25 3.02 -19.16 8.04
N GLY A 26 3.86 -18.28 8.56
CA GLY A 26 4.07 -16.93 8.01
C GLY A 26 2.93 -15.95 8.30
N MET A 27 1.97 -16.29 9.17
CA MET A 27 0.85 -15.40 9.49
C MET A 27 1.21 -14.44 10.61
N ALA A 28 0.95 -13.15 10.38
CA ALA A 28 1.07 -12.09 11.37
C ALA A 28 -0.30 -11.55 11.76
N ARG A 29 -0.44 -11.14 13.02
CA ARG A 29 -1.61 -10.41 13.50
C ARG A 29 -1.28 -8.92 13.51
N PHE A 30 -2.18 -8.13 12.96
CA PHE A 30 -2.14 -6.67 12.99
C PHE A 30 -3.54 -6.14 13.31
N GLU A 31 -3.59 -4.93 13.86
CA GLU A 31 -4.84 -4.23 14.18
C GLU A 31 -5.12 -3.19 13.10
N VAL A 32 -6.39 -3.04 12.73
CA VAL A 32 -6.85 -2.15 11.66
C VAL A 32 -7.98 -1.29 12.19
N LEU A 33 -7.92 0.01 11.90
CA LEU A 33 -9.05 0.93 12.07
C LEU A 33 -9.82 0.99 10.74
N GLY A 34 -11.13 0.84 10.77
CA GLY A 34 -11.98 0.85 9.59
C GLY A 34 -13.45 1.02 9.94
N LEU A 35 -14.28 1.25 8.93
CA LEU A 35 -15.73 1.33 9.09
C LEU A 35 -16.29 -0.04 9.50
N ASP A 36 -17.33 -0.03 10.34
CA ASP A 36 -17.91 -1.29 10.82
C ASP A 36 -18.48 -2.15 9.67
N GLY A 37 -19.05 -1.50 8.65
CA GLY A 37 -19.57 -2.17 7.45
C GLY A 37 -18.53 -2.92 6.63
N ASP A 38 -17.25 -2.54 6.72
CA ASP A 38 -16.17 -3.17 5.95
C ASP A 38 -15.53 -4.36 6.67
N ARG A 39 -15.90 -4.59 7.94
CA ARG A 39 -15.26 -5.58 8.82
C ARG A 39 -15.23 -6.98 8.21
N ASP A 40 -16.36 -7.46 7.71
CA ASP A 40 -16.45 -8.81 7.15
C ASP A 40 -15.78 -8.92 5.78
N LEU A 41 -15.82 -7.85 4.98
CA LEU A 41 -15.09 -7.76 3.71
C LEU A 41 -13.58 -7.88 3.96
N ILE A 42 -13.02 -7.06 4.86
CA ILE A 42 -11.59 -7.08 5.22
C ILE A 42 -11.19 -8.47 5.73
N ARG A 43 -12.03 -9.11 6.56
CA ARG A 43 -11.78 -10.47 7.04
C ARG A 43 -11.75 -11.49 5.90
N SER A 44 -12.66 -11.38 4.93
CA SER A 44 -12.72 -12.29 3.78
C SER A 44 -11.49 -12.16 2.88
N VAL A 45 -11.04 -10.92 2.63
CA VAL A 45 -9.82 -10.61 1.88
C VAL A 45 -8.60 -11.20 2.58
N ALA A 46 -8.44 -10.95 3.89
CA ALA A 46 -7.33 -11.50 4.66
C ALA A 46 -7.30 -13.04 4.63
N ARG A 47 -8.48 -13.68 4.74
CA ARG A 47 -8.59 -15.14 4.66
C ARG A 47 -8.16 -15.67 3.30
N ARG A 48 -8.62 -15.04 2.21
CA ARG A 48 -8.23 -15.44 0.84
C ARG A 48 -6.74 -15.25 0.60
N LEU A 49 -6.16 -14.15 1.07
CA LEU A 49 -4.71 -13.90 0.96
C LEU A 49 -3.88 -14.92 1.74
N ALA A 50 -4.40 -15.42 2.86
CA ALA A 50 -3.73 -16.44 3.68
C ALA A 50 -3.71 -17.85 3.07
N GLU A 51 -4.46 -18.09 1.98
CA GLU A 51 -4.41 -19.34 1.21
C GLU A 51 -3.15 -19.42 0.34
N ASP A 52 -2.52 -18.28 0.05
CA ASP A 52 -1.28 -18.13 -0.72
C ASP A 52 -1.25 -18.87 -2.09
N GLY A 53 -2.42 -19.07 -2.68
CA GLY A 53 -2.59 -19.69 -4.00
C GLY A 53 -2.60 -18.69 -5.17
N PRO A 54 -2.88 -19.18 -6.39
CA PRO A 54 -3.02 -18.33 -7.59
C PRO A 54 -4.07 -17.23 -7.41
N GLU A 55 -5.20 -17.55 -6.79
CA GLU A 55 -6.30 -16.62 -6.50
C GLU A 55 -5.86 -15.54 -5.51
N ALA A 56 -5.06 -15.90 -4.50
CA ALA A 56 -4.49 -14.95 -3.56
C ALA A 56 -3.55 -13.96 -4.27
N SER A 57 -2.73 -14.46 -5.20
CA SER A 57 -1.83 -13.63 -6.00
C SER A 57 -2.59 -12.66 -6.92
N ARG A 58 -3.66 -13.13 -7.58
CA ARG A 58 -4.54 -12.27 -8.41
C ARG A 58 -5.23 -11.21 -7.56
N LEU A 59 -5.76 -11.58 -6.40
CA LEU A 59 -6.39 -10.65 -5.47
C LEU A 59 -5.40 -9.57 -5.01
N ARG A 60 -4.17 -9.96 -4.65
CA ARG A 60 -3.11 -9.04 -4.25
C ARG A 60 -2.79 -8.04 -5.36
N ALA A 61 -2.68 -8.49 -6.61
CA ALA A 61 -2.45 -7.61 -7.76
C ALA A 61 -3.60 -6.59 -7.96
N ALA A 62 -4.84 -7.06 -7.94
CA ALA A 62 -6.02 -6.21 -8.13
C ALA A 62 -6.17 -5.16 -7.01
N VAL A 63 -5.99 -5.56 -5.75
CA VAL A 63 -6.02 -4.65 -4.60
C VAL A 63 -4.90 -3.63 -4.70
N SER A 64 -3.65 -4.06 -4.95
CA SER A 64 -2.51 -3.15 -5.08
C SER A 64 -2.71 -2.14 -6.21
N GLN A 65 -3.21 -2.58 -7.37
CA GLN A 65 -3.50 -1.69 -8.50
C GLN A 65 -4.54 -0.62 -8.13
N THR A 66 -5.60 -1.01 -7.42
CA THR A 66 -6.67 -0.09 -7.00
C THR A 66 -6.18 0.91 -5.95
N MET A 67 -5.31 0.47 -5.02
CA MET A 67 -4.80 1.31 -3.92
C MET A 67 -3.64 2.24 -4.33
N SER A 68 -2.92 1.91 -5.42
CA SER A 68 -1.76 2.67 -5.88
C SER A 68 -2.12 4.05 -6.48
N GLY A 69 -3.42 4.37 -6.58
CA GLY A 69 -3.92 5.56 -7.27
C GLY A 69 -3.61 5.53 -8.77
N GLU A 70 -4.18 6.46 -9.54
CA GLU A 70 -3.69 6.67 -10.91
C GLU A 70 -2.20 7.07 -10.80
N PRO A 71 -1.27 6.37 -11.49
CA PRO A 71 0.07 6.92 -11.65
C PRO A 71 -0.06 8.33 -12.21
N PRO A 72 0.72 9.32 -11.75
CA PRO A 72 0.60 10.69 -12.21
C PRO A 72 0.59 10.67 -13.73
N ARG A 73 -0.51 11.15 -14.34
CA ARG A 73 -0.75 11.04 -15.78
C ARG A 73 0.51 11.43 -16.53
N LYS A 74 1.14 10.45 -17.19
CA LYS A 74 2.27 10.72 -18.07
C LYS A 74 1.80 11.71 -19.13
N GLY A 75 2.58 12.77 -19.35
CA GLY A 75 2.26 13.79 -20.35
C GLY A 75 1.49 15.02 -19.86
N GLY A 76 1.35 15.25 -18.54
CA GLY A 76 0.82 16.53 -18.01
C GLY A 76 1.61 17.74 -18.50
N ILE A 77 2.96 17.66 -18.44
CA ILE A 77 3.86 18.70 -18.95
C ILE A 77 3.71 18.85 -20.47
N LEU A 78 3.73 17.75 -21.23
CA LEU A 78 3.59 17.81 -22.70
C LEU A 78 2.24 18.40 -23.12
N ARG A 79 1.15 18.06 -22.43
CA ARG A 79 -0.19 18.61 -22.65
C ARG A 79 -0.26 20.10 -22.29
N ALA A 80 0.41 20.52 -21.23
CA ALA A 80 0.52 21.94 -20.86
C ALA A 80 1.31 22.73 -21.91
N LEU A 81 2.45 22.19 -22.36
CA LEU A 81 3.28 22.81 -23.40
C LEU A 81 2.54 22.93 -24.74
N ARG A 82 1.76 21.91 -25.15
CA ARG A 82 0.93 21.97 -26.37
C ARG A 82 -0.24 22.96 -26.29
N ARG A 83 -0.59 23.44 -25.10
CA ARG A 83 -1.60 24.49 -24.87
C ARG A 83 -0.97 25.86 -24.62
N SER A 84 0.36 25.95 -24.62
CA SER A 84 1.05 27.21 -24.40
C SER A 84 0.72 28.18 -25.54
N PRO A 85 0.43 29.45 -25.24
CA PRO A 85 0.30 30.48 -26.27
C PRO A 85 1.63 30.73 -27.02
N LEU A 86 2.75 30.20 -26.51
CA LEU A 86 4.07 30.29 -27.14
C LEU A 86 4.33 29.16 -28.17
N VAL A 87 3.35 28.27 -28.43
CA VAL A 87 3.48 27.27 -29.49
C VAL A 87 3.61 27.98 -30.85
N GLY A 88 4.71 27.72 -31.56
CA GLY A 88 5.01 28.37 -32.84
C GLY A 88 5.70 29.73 -32.72
N ALA A 89 5.96 30.23 -31.50
CA ALA A 89 6.81 31.39 -31.31
C ALA A 89 8.28 31.02 -31.59
N GLU A 90 9.01 31.88 -32.29
CA GLU A 90 10.46 31.78 -32.38
C GLU A 90 11.07 32.16 -31.03
N LEU A 91 11.35 31.16 -30.22
CA LEU A 91 12.10 31.32 -28.98
C LEU A 91 13.59 31.23 -29.30
N ALA A 92 14.36 32.23 -28.88
CA ALA A 92 15.82 32.20 -28.89
C ALA A 92 16.33 31.98 -27.45
N PRO A 93 16.19 30.78 -26.87
CA PRO A 93 16.60 30.53 -25.50
C PRO A 93 18.12 30.65 -25.40
N VAL A 94 18.59 31.67 -24.68
CA VAL A 94 19.99 31.78 -24.30
C VAL A 94 20.20 30.88 -23.09
N ARG A 95 20.96 29.79 -23.25
CA ARG A 95 21.33 28.94 -22.13
C ARG A 95 22.36 29.67 -21.28
N GLN A 96 21.92 30.22 -20.15
CA GLN A 96 22.84 30.75 -19.15
C GLN A 96 23.64 29.59 -18.55
N PHE A 97 24.96 29.71 -18.61
CA PHE A 97 25.86 28.76 -17.96
C PHE A 97 25.99 29.14 -16.50
N GLU A 98 25.53 28.27 -15.61
CA GLU A 98 25.86 28.34 -14.19
C GLU A 98 26.91 27.27 -13.86
N PRO A 99 27.96 27.61 -13.09
CA PRO A 99 29.09 26.71 -12.79
C PRO A 99 28.73 25.47 -11.95
N GLY A 100 27.44 25.21 -11.70
CA GLY A 100 26.97 24.12 -10.87
C GLY A 100 27.30 24.30 -9.39
N ARG A 101 26.68 23.48 -8.54
CA ARG A 101 26.99 23.46 -7.10
C ARG A 101 28.21 22.56 -6.90
N LYS A 102 29.22 23.02 -6.15
CA LYS A 102 30.29 22.15 -5.66
C LYS A 102 29.68 21.06 -4.79
N ILE A 103 29.93 19.80 -5.13
CA ILE A 103 29.54 18.62 -4.36
C ILE A 103 30.81 17.82 -4.12
N GLU A 104 31.07 17.45 -2.87
CA GLU A 104 32.11 16.50 -2.51
C GLU A 104 31.55 15.08 -2.71
N LEU A 105 32.28 14.25 -3.46
CA LEU A 105 31.93 12.85 -3.75
C LEU A 105 32.65 11.90 -2.80
#